data_AF-A0A9X2MNQ0-F1
#
_entry.id   AF-A0A9X2MNQ0-F1
#
_cell.length_a   1.000
_cell.length_b   1.000
_cell.length_c   1.000
_cell.angle_alpha   90.00
_cell.angle_beta   90.00
_cell.angle_gamma   90.00
#
_symmetry.space_group_name_H-M   'P 1'
#
loop_
_entity.id
_entity.type
_entity.pdbx_description
1 polymer ?
#
loop_
_entity_poly.entity_id
_entity_poly.type
_entity_poly.pdbx_seq_one_letter_code
_entity_poly.pdbx_strand_id
1 'polypeptide(L)'
;MDKRDIVTTIGEIGRKVSAGEAITAEEVDRMAKVAAATGRTEHLVLYTNAKRVHREVPDKPAEPPKPEKVTKEAVEAARLKAVKSGRIEDRVQYASLKRDLAGASDE
;
A
#
# COMPACT_ATOMS: atom_id res chain seq x y z
N MET A 1 28.15 9.91 -12.77
CA MET A 1 27.64 9.53 -11.44
C MET A 1 28.80 9.62 -10.48
N ASP A 2 28.69 10.44 -9.45
CA ASP A 2 29.80 10.74 -8.58
C ASP A 2 30.03 9.65 -7.53
N LYS A 3 31.28 9.53 -7.07
CA LYS A 3 31.67 8.51 -6.08
C LYS A 3 30.89 8.65 -4.76
N ARG A 4 30.53 9.88 -4.38
CA ARG A 4 29.68 10.13 -3.20
C ARG A 4 28.28 9.58 -3.39
N ASP A 5 27.66 9.82 -4.54
CA ASP A 5 26.31 9.32 -4.84
C ASP A 5 26.24 7.81 -4.86
N ILE A 6 27.28 7.15 -5.38
CA ILE A 6 27.40 5.69 -5.36
C ILE A 6 27.38 5.16 -3.92
N VAL A 7 28.23 5.72 -3.04
CA VAL A 7 28.33 5.29 -1.65
C VAL A 7 27.04 5.57 -0.88
N THR A 8 26.43 6.74 -1.07
CA THR A 8 25.15 7.10 -0.46
C THR A 8 24.04 6.14 -0.90
N THR A 9 23.91 5.89 -2.20
CA THR A 9 22.90 4.99 -2.75
C THR A 9 23.06 3.57 -2.21
N ILE A 10 24.30 3.04 -2.17
CA ILE A 10 24.57 1.71 -1.63
C ILE A 10 24.19 1.64 -0.14
N GLY A 11 24.56 2.66 0.65
CA GLY A 11 24.27 2.69 2.08
C GLY A 11 22.79 2.82 2.41
N GLU A 12 22.05 3.63 1.64
CA GLU A 12 20.60 3.79 1.80
C GLU A 12 19.84 2.51 1.42
N ILE A 13 20.11 1.97 0.23
CA ILE A 13 19.45 0.75 -0.24
C ILE A 13 19.83 -0.46 0.60
N GLY A 14 21.11 -0.56 1.01
CA GLY A 14 21.58 -1.61 1.91
C GLY A 14 20.80 -1.64 3.23
N ARG A 15 20.62 -0.48 3.87
CA ARG A 15 19.83 -0.38 5.11
C ARG A 15 18.38 -0.79 4.89
N LYS A 16 17.73 -0.31 3.83
CA LYS A 16 16.33 -0.63 3.54
C LYS A 16 16.10 -2.11 3.26
N VAL A 17 16.98 -2.73 2.46
CA VAL A 17 16.93 -4.17 2.18
C VAL A 17 17.10 -4.98 3.46
N SER A 18 18.05 -4.61 4.33
CA SER A 18 18.26 -5.31 5.62
C SER A 18 17.11 -5.12 6.60
N ALA A 19 16.48 -3.95 6.62
CA ALA A 19 15.34 -3.64 7.49
C ALA A 19 14.00 -4.20 6.95
N GLY A 20 13.96 -4.65 5.69
CA GLY A 20 12.72 -5.04 5.01
C GLY A 20 11.78 -3.84 4.75
N GLU A 21 12.34 -2.64 4.64
CA GLU A 21 11.59 -1.42 4.37
C GLU A 21 11.16 -1.32 2.91
N ALA A 22 10.11 -0.54 2.65
CA ALA A 22 9.66 -0.27 1.30
C ALA A 22 10.75 0.42 0.47
N ILE A 23 11.04 -0.17 -0.69
CA ILE A 23 11.96 0.38 -1.68
C ILE A 23 11.13 0.86 -2.87
N THR A 24 11.37 2.09 -3.32
CA THR A 24 10.64 2.68 -4.45
C THR A 24 11.23 2.25 -5.81
N ALA A 25 10.46 2.44 -6.88
CA ALA A 25 10.95 2.17 -8.24
C ALA A 25 12.17 3.05 -8.61
N GLU A 26 12.18 4.31 -8.17
CA GLU A 26 13.31 5.24 -8.38
C GLU A 26 14.57 4.80 -7.65
N GLU A 27 14.42 4.20 -6.47
CA GLU A 27 15.51 3.62 -5.69
C GLU A 27 16.11 2.38 -6.38
N VAL A 28 15.27 1.52 -6.94
CA VAL A 28 15.70 0.37 -7.74
C VAL A 28 16.45 0.83 -9.00
N ASP A 29 15.97 1.86 -9.69
CA ASP A 29 16.62 2.42 -10.88
C ASP A 29 17.99 3.06 -10.55
N ARG A 30 18.07 3.83 -9.46
CA ARG A 30 19.34 4.37 -8.96
C ARG A 30 20.34 3.25 -8.65
N MET A 31 19.90 2.17 -7.99
CA MET A 31 20.77 1.03 -7.70
C MET A 31 21.19 0.27 -8.97
N ALA A 32 20.33 0.19 -9.99
CA ALA A 32 20.68 -0.37 -11.30
C ALA A 32 21.81 0.42 -11.96
N LYS A 33 21.73 1.76 -11.92
CA LYS A 33 22.78 2.66 -12.43
C LYS A 33 24.09 2.50 -11.67
N VAL A 34 24.05 2.33 -10.34
CA VAL A 34 25.24 2.03 -9.53
C VAL A 34 25.88 0.70 -9.94
N ALA A 35 25.08 -0.36 -10.07
CA ALA A 35 25.58 -1.68 -10.41
C ALA A 35 26.20 -1.70 -11.82
N ALA A 36 25.57 -1.01 -12.78
CA ALA A 36 26.11 -0.84 -14.13
C ALA A 36 27.39 0.00 -14.17
N ALA A 37 27.47 1.08 -13.39
CA ALA A 37 28.64 1.97 -13.36
C ALA A 37 29.85 1.35 -12.68
N THR A 38 29.64 0.48 -11.69
CA THR A 38 30.73 -0.11 -10.89
C THR A 38 31.15 -1.49 -11.38
N GLY A 39 30.26 -2.25 -12.02
CA GLY A 39 30.53 -3.60 -12.51
C GLY A 39 30.82 -4.63 -11.41
N ARG A 40 30.56 -4.30 -10.13
CA ARG A 40 30.86 -5.19 -9.00
C ARG A 40 29.71 -6.12 -8.70
N THR A 41 30.03 -7.41 -8.51
CA THR A 41 29.04 -8.45 -8.17
C THR A 41 28.24 -8.12 -6.92
N GLU A 42 28.88 -7.54 -5.89
CA GLU A 42 28.22 -7.14 -4.64
C GLU A 42 27.07 -6.16 -4.88
N HIS A 43 27.26 -5.20 -5.79
CA HIS A 43 26.23 -4.20 -6.11
C HIS A 43 25.11 -4.79 -6.98
N LEU A 44 25.43 -5.77 -7.84
CA LEU A 44 24.42 -6.52 -8.60
C LEU A 44 23.53 -7.38 -7.69
N VAL A 45 24.12 -8.01 -6.66
CA VAL A 45 23.37 -8.75 -5.64
C VAL A 45 22.45 -7.81 -4.89
N LEU A 46 22.96 -6.64 -4.45
CA LEU A 46 22.16 -5.66 -3.74
C LEU A 46 21.02 -5.10 -4.61
N TYR A 47 21.25 -4.84 -5.90
CA TYR A 47 20.21 -4.47 -6.86
C TYR A 47 19.12 -5.54 -6.98
N THR A 48 19.53 -6.82 -7.09
CA THR A 48 18.58 -7.94 -7.22
C THR A 48 17.72 -8.07 -5.96
N ASN A 49 18.32 -7.90 -4.79
CA ASN A 49 17.60 -7.89 -3.52
C ASN A 49 16.66 -6.69 -3.39
N ALA A 50 17.10 -5.50 -3.79
CA ALA A 50 16.26 -4.30 -3.79
C ALA A 50 15.03 -4.46 -4.71
N LYS A 51 15.22 -5.03 -5.90
CA LYS A 51 14.14 -5.36 -6.84
C LYS A 51 13.17 -6.39 -6.27
N ARG A 52 13.70 -7.37 -5.53
CA ARG A 52 12.89 -8.39 -4.85
C ARG A 52 12.05 -7.75 -3.74
N VAL A 53 12.64 -6.94 -2.87
CA VAL A 53 11.92 -6.22 -1.81
C VAL A 53 10.87 -5.28 -2.40
N HIS A 54 11.19 -4.52 -3.45
CA HIS A 54 10.20 -3.68 -4.15
C HIS A 54 9.00 -4.49 -4.68
N ARG A 55 9.23 -5.72 -5.16
CA ARG A 55 8.17 -6.61 -5.67
C ARG A 55 7.41 -7.36 -4.56
N GLU A 56 8.11 -7.72 -3.49
CA GLU A 56 7.58 -8.48 -2.35
C GLU A 56 6.86 -7.60 -1.34
N VAL A 57 7.18 -6.30 -1.29
CA VAL A 57 6.33 -5.29 -0.66
C VAL A 57 5.06 -5.27 -1.52
N PRO A 58 3.97 -5.91 -1.07
CA PRO A 58 2.71 -5.80 -1.77
C PRO A 58 2.38 -4.31 -1.75
N ASP A 59 1.77 -3.84 -2.82
CA ASP A 59 1.04 -2.57 -2.86
C ASP A 59 0.09 -2.50 -1.64
N LYS A 60 0.63 -2.00 -0.54
CA LYS A 60 -0.08 -1.58 0.64
C LYS A 60 0.48 -0.21 0.95
N PRO A 61 -0.02 0.83 0.29
CA PRO A 61 -0.59 1.86 1.15
C PRO A 61 -1.62 1.12 2.01
N ALA A 62 -1.25 0.80 3.24
CA ALA A 62 -2.22 0.92 4.31
C ALA A 62 -2.56 2.41 4.37
N GLU A 63 -3.27 2.92 3.36
CA GLU A 63 -4.26 3.93 3.63
C GLU A 63 -5.06 3.32 4.79
N PRO A 64 -5.13 3.95 5.98
CA PRO A 64 -6.23 3.60 6.86
C PRO A 64 -7.46 3.65 5.97
N PRO A 65 -8.31 2.61 5.91
CA PRO A 65 -9.49 2.67 5.08
C PRO A 65 -10.13 4.01 5.42
N LYS A 66 -10.11 4.95 4.46
CA LYS A 66 -10.92 6.16 4.58
C LYS A 66 -12.26 5.61 5.01
N PRO A 67 -12.83 6.03 6.16
CA PRO A 67 -14.10 5.47 6.60
C PRO A 67 -14.99 5.56 5.39
N GLU A 68 -15.41 4.41 4.85
CA GLU A 68 -16.26 4.38 3.66
C GLU A 68 -17.40 5.30 4.04
N LYS A 69 -17.42 6.52 3.48
CA LYS A 69 -18.52 7.45 3.72
C LYS A 69 -19.71 6.66 3.24
N VAL A 70 -20.53 6.21 4.18
CA VAL A 70 -21.63 5.31 3.87
C VAL A 70 -22.43 6.01 2.79
N THR A 71 -22.44 5.44 1.58
CA THR A 71 -23.10 6.08 0.45
C THR A 71 -24.58 5.73 0.50
N LYS A 72 -25.43 6.58 -0.10
CA LYS A 72 -26.86 6.27 -0.23
C LYS A 72 -27.09 4.94 -0.95
N GLU A 73 -26.23 4.61 -1.90
CA GLU A 73 -26.23 3.33 -2.63
C GLU A 73 -25.96 2.12 -1.73
N ALA A 74 -25.01 2.22 -0.78
CA ALA A 74 -24.71 1.15 0.17
C ALA A 74 -25.90 0.88 1.13
N VAL A 75 -26.61 1.94 1.54
CA VAL A 75 -27.82 1.82 2.36
C VAL A 75 -28.96 1.17 1.58
N GLU A 76 -29.16 1.52 0.32
CA GLU A 76 -30.17 0.91 -0.55
C GLU A 76 -29.88 -0.57 -0.83
N ALA A 77 -28.62 -0.92 -1.07
CA ALA A 77 -28.20 -2.31 -1.24
C ALA A 77 -28.46 -3.15 0.02
N ALA A 78 -28.13 -2.62 1.20
CA ALA A 78 -28.40 -3.27 2.49
C ALA A 78 -29.90 -3.42 2.75
N ARG A 79 -30.71 -2.41 2.38
CA ARG A 79 -32.18 -2.47 2.46
C ARG A 79 -32.74 -3.61 1.60
N LEU A 80 -32.34 -3.68 0.33
CA LEU A 80 -32.79 -4.74 -0.59
C LEU A 80 -32.39 -6.12 -0.09
N LYS A 81 -31.18 -6.25 0.45
CA LYS A 81 -30.69 -7.50 1.05
C LYS A 81 -31.48 -7.90 2.29
N ALA A 82 -31.77 -6.97 3.19
CA ALA A 82 -32.57 -7.21 4.40
C ALA A 82 -34.02 -7.61 4.09
N VAL A 83 -34.62 -7.01 3.05
CA VAL A 83 -35.96 -7.38 2.58
C VAL A 83 -35.95 -8.75 1.92
N LYS A 84 -34.93 -9.05 1.10
CA LYS A 84 -34.82 -10.31 0.36
C LYS A 84 -34.48 -11.51 1.26
N SER A 85 -33.55 -11.35 2.22
CA SER A 85 -33.12 -12.46 3.07
C SER A 85 -34.03 -12.66 4.29
N GLY A 86 -34.66 -11.58 4.78
CA GLY A 86 -35.46 -11.60 6.01
C GLY A 86 -34.66 -11.84 7.30
N ARG A 87 -33.33 -12.01 7.22
CA ARG A 87 -32.47 -12.31 8.37
C ARG A 87 -32.30 -11.09 9.27
N ILE A 88 -32.25 -11.34 10.58
CA ILE A 88 -32.07 -10.31 11.59
C ILE A 88 -30.72 -9.60 11.41
N GLU A 89 -29.66 -10.34 11.08
CA GLU A 89 -28.31 -9.81 10.83
C GLU A 89 -28.30 -8.77 9.70
N ASP A 90 -28.97 -9.04 8.58
CA ASP A 90 -29.05 -8.10 7.45
C ASP A 90 -29.89 -6.86 7.78
N ARG A 91 -30.92 -7.00 8.64
CA ARG A 91 -31.72 -5.86 9.14
C ARG A 91 -30.91 -4.97 10.07
N VAL A 92 -30.08 -5.55 10.95
CA VAL A 92 -29.17 -4.81 11.82
C VAL A 92 -28.11 -4.08 11.01
N GLN A 93 -27.55 -4.72 9.98
CA GLN A 93 -26.59 -4.12 9.08
C GLN A 93 -27.17 -2.90 8.35
N TYR A 94 -28.39 -3.01 7.81
CA TYR A 94 -29.10 -1.87 7.21
C TYR A 94 -29.33 -0.72 8.22
N ALA A 95 -29.75 -1.04 9.45
CA ALA A 95 -29.99 -0.03 10.49
C ALA A 95 -28.71 0.71 10.90
N SER A 96 -27.57 0.02 10.97
CA SER A 96 -26.25 0.62 11.24
C SER A 96 -25.87 1.59 10.12
N LEU A 97 -25.86 1.12 8.88
CA LEU A 97 -25.50 1.94 7.71
C LEU A 97 -26.42 3.16 7.56
N LYS A 98 -27.71 3.02 7.84
CA LYS A 98 -28.64 4.16 7.83
C LYS A 98 -28.31 5.20 8.91
N ARG A 99 -27.87 4.77 10.10
CA ARG A 99 -27.44 5.68 11.18
C ARG A 99 -26.14 6.39 10.81
N ASP A 100 -25.18 5.66 10.27
CA ASP A 100 -23.89 6.20 9.86
C ASP A 100 -24.03 7.24 8.73
N LEU A 101 -24.93 6.99 7.76
CA LEU A 101 -25.28 7.98 6.72
C LEU A 101 -25.94 9.25 7.28
N ALA A 102 -26.81 9.10 8.29
CA ALA A 102 -27.51 10.23 8.91
C ALA A 102 -26.58 11.06 9.81
N GLY A 103 -25.69 10.41 10.57
CA GLY A 103 -24.69 11.08 11.41
C GLY A 103 -23.60 11.80 10.61
N ALA A 104 -23.27 11.31 9.41
CA ALA A 104 -22.30 11.95 8.51
C ALA A 104 -22.79 13.23 7.82
N SER A 105 -24.06 13.64 8.03
CA SER A 105 -24.65 14.85 7.44
C SER A 105 -24.74 16.05 8.41
N ASP A 106 -24.28 15.89 9.66
CA ASP A 106 -24.39 16.90 10.73
C ASP A 106 -23.02 17.50 11.17
N GLU A 107 -21.95 17.30 10.38
CA GLU A 107 -20.64 17.95 10.57
C GLU A 107 -20.21 18.77 9.35
#